data_AF-A0A356M365-F1
#
_entry.id   AF-A0A356M365-F1
#
_cell.length_a   1.000
_cell.length_b   1.000
_cell.length_c   1.000
_cell.angle_alpha   90.00
_cell.angle_beta   90.00
_cell.angle_gamma   90.00
#
_symmetry.space_group_name_H-M   'P 1'
#
loop_
_entity.id
_entity.type
_entity.pdbx_description
1 polymer ?
#
loop_
_entity_poly.entity_id
_entity_poly.type
_entity_poly.pdbx_seq_one_letter_code
_entity_poly.pdbx_strand_id
1 'polypeptide(L)' 'MAISYNRLWKLLIDKNIKKTDLRKLAGVSTNVIAKLGKNEPVSMQTLVKICTILNCDIADIIEITGDTGDDCN' A
#
# COMPACT_ATOMS: atom_id res chain seq x y z
N MET A 1 -11.13 -9.23 -9.15
CA MET A 1 -10.55 -7.96 -8.68
C MET A 1 -9.96 -8.18 -7.29
N ALA A 2 -8.66 -7.99 -7.16
CA ALA A 2 -7.95 -8.03 -5.89
C ALA A 2 -7.28 -6.67 -5.64
N ILE A 3 -7.12 -6.32 -4.37
CA ILE A 3 -6.32 -5.16 -3.98
C ILE A 3 -4.86 -5.60 -3.99
N SER A 4 -3.96 -4.79 -4.53
CA SER A 4 -2.53 -5.05 -4.56
C SER A 4 -1.80 -3.85 -3.97
N TYR A 5 -0.97 -4.08 -2.95
CA TYR A 5 -0.12 -3.05 -2.36
C TYR A 5 1.30 -3.07 -2.93
N ASN A 6 1.48 -3.64 -4.13
CA ASN A 6 2.81 -3.74 -4.74
C ASN A 6 3.46 -2.37 -5.00
N ARG A 7 2.63 -1.37 -5.35
CA ARG A 7 3.10 0.01 -5.53
C ARG A 7 3.64 0.60 -4.23
N LEU A 8 2.97 0.38 -3.09
CA LEU A 8 3.47 0.76 -1.78
C LEU A 8 4.85 0.17 -1.49
N TRP A 9 5.06 -1.13 -1.78
CA TRP A 9 6.35 -1.78 -1.57
C TRP A 9 7.46 -1.20 -2.45
N LYS A 10 7.16 -0.87 -3.71
CA LYS A 10 8.11 -0.19 -4.60
C LYS A 10 8.46 1.20 -4.09
N LEU A 11 7.47 1.97 -3.64
CA LEU A 11 7.67 3.31 -3.13
C LEU A 11 8.49 3.34 -1.83
N LEU A 12 8.33 2.33 -0.99
CA LEU A 12 9.17 2.10 0.18
C LEU A 12 10.63 1.86 -0.19
N ILE A 13 10.89 1.06 -1.23
CA ILE A 13 12.25 0.79 -1.73
C ILE A 13 12.88 2.08 -2.28
N ASP A 14 12.12 2.82 -3.09
CA ASP A 14 12.56 4.10 -3.69
C ASP A 14 12.96 5.12 -2.61
N LYS A 15 12.17 5.23 -1.54
CA LYS A 15 12.45 6.11 -0.39
C LYS A 15 13.42 5.52 0.64
N ASN A 16 13.97 4.32 0.39
CA ASN A 16 14.83 3.59 1.33
C ASN A 16 14.20 3.31 2.72
N ILE A 17 12.88 3.18 2.79
CA ILE A 17 12.13 2.92 4.02
C ILE A 17 11.83 1.43 4.14
N LYS A 18 12.18 0.83 5.29
CA LYS A 18 11.85 -0.57 5.58
C LYS A 18 10.42 -0.70 6.09
N LYS A 19 9.82 -1.90 5.96
CA LYS A 19 8.47 -2.20 6.47
C LYS A 19 8.32 -1.91 7.97
N THR A 20 9.38 -2.17 8.74
CA THR A 20 9.46 -1.88 10.18
C THR A 20 9.42 -0.39 10.48
N ASP A 21 10.07 0.41 9.65
CA ASP A 21 10.10 1.86 9.77
C ASP A 21 8.78 2.46 9.33
N LEU A 22 8.18 1.98 8.25
CA LEU A 22 6.81 2.34 7.88
C LEU A 22 5.85 2.12 9.05
N ARG A 23 5.94 0.99 9.77
CA ARG A 23 5.10 0.73 10.94
C ARG A 23 5.24 1.83 12.00
N LYS A 24 6.49 2.21 12.32
CA LYS A 24 6.80 3.21 13.35
C LYS A 24 6.37 4.60 12.90
N LEU A 25 6.71 4.96 11.67
CA LEU A 25 6.41 6.24 11.05
C LEU A 25 4.89 6.44 10.92
N ALA A 26 4.18 5.45 10.36
CA ALA A 26 2.72 5.48 10.19
C ALA A 26 1.91 5.28 11.46
N GLY A 27 2.57 4.91 12.57
CA GLY A 27 1.89 4.62 13.83
C GLY A 27 0.80 3.54 13.64
N VAL A 28 1.05 2.58 12.75
CA VAL A 28 0.09 1.52 12.44
C VAL A 28 0.42 0.25 13.22
N SER A 29 -0.63 -0.46 13.65
CA SER A 29 -0.46 -1.71 14.37
C SER A 29 0.14 -2.79 13.47
N THR A 30 0.83 -3.77 14.06
CA THR A 30 1.42 -4.91 13.33
C THR A 30 0.39 -5.66 12.48
N ASN A 31 -0.88 -5.72 12.94
CA ASN A 31 -1.98 -6.32 12.20
C ASN A 31 -2.23 -5.64 10.85
N VAL A 32 -2.09 -4.31 10.78
CA VAL A 32 -2.24 -3.57 9.52
C VAL A 32 -1.13 -3.97 8.54
N ILE A 33 0.13 -4.00 9.00
CA ILE A 33 1.26 -4.38 8.15
C ILE A 33 1.09 -5.81 7.63
N ALA A 34 0.59 -6.73 8.45
CA ALA A 34 0.26 -8.09 8.04
C ALA A 34 -0.81 -8.11 6.95
N LYS A 35 -1.90 -7.36 7.12
CA LYS A 35 -2.97 -7.20 6.11
C LYS A 35 -2.45 -6.63 4.80
N LEU A 36 -1.64 -5.57 4.84
CA LEU A 36 -0.98 -5.01 3.66
C LEU A 36 -0.09 -6.05 2.96
N GLY A 37 0.62 -6.88 3.72
CA GLY A 37 1.44 -7.96 3.17
C GLY A 37 0.63 -9.09 2.54
N LYS A 38 -0.60 -9.31 3.02
CA LYS A 38 -1.55 -10.30 2.51
C LYS A 38 -2.50 -9.74 1.45
N ASN A 39 -2.33 -8.49 1.04
CA ASN A 39 -3.22 -7.84 0.09
C ASN A 39 -4.69 -7.76 0.58
N GLU A 40 -4.88 -7.70 1.90
CA GLU A 40 -6.20 -7.58 2.52
C GLU A 40 -6.67 -6.11 2.59
N PRO A 41 -7.99 -5.86 2.61
CA PRO A 41 -8.52 -4.51 2.79
C PRO A 41 -8.17 -3.96 4.18
N VAL A 42 -7.69 -2.72 4.20
CA VAL A 42 -7.43 -1.95 5.42
C VAL A 42 -8.29 -0.70 5.46
N SER A 43 -8.48 -0.13 6.65
CA SER A 43 -9.29 1.08 6.82
C SER A 43 -8.67 2.29 6.10
N MET A 44 -9.51 3.13 5.49
CA MET A 44 -9.10 4.37 4.83
C MET A 44 -8.23 5.28 5.71
N GLN A 45 -8.54 5.37 7.02
CA GLN A 45 -7.72 6.16 7.96
C GLN A 45 -6.25 5.71 7.99
N THR A 46 -6.00 4.41 7.88
CA THR A 46 -4.64 3.87 7.85
C THR A 46 -3.92 4.27 6.56
N LEU A 47 -4.62 4.16 5.43
CA LEU A 47 -4.08 4.54 4.12
C LEU A 47 -3.72 6.03 4.10
N VAL A 48 -4.60 6.89 4.61
CA VAL A 48 -4.34 8.33 4.74
C VAL A 48 -3.08 8.60 5.56
N LYS A 49 -2.91 7.95 6.73
CA LYS A 49 -1.68 8.11 7.53
C LYS A 49 -0.43 7.76 6.74
N ILE A 50 -0.43 6.61 6.06
CA ILE A 50 0.68 6.16 5.23
C ILE A 50 0.98 7.18 4.12
N CYS A 51 -0.04 7.62 3.39
CA CYS A 51 0.05 8.65 2.35
C CYS A 51 0.62 9.96 2.87
N THR A 52 0.16 10.44 4.03
CA THR A 52 0.64 11.68 4.65
C THR A 52 2.15 11.63 4.93
N ILE A 53 2.66 10.49 5.38
CA ILE A 53 4.07 10.36 5.78
C ILE A 53 4.98 10.10 4.59
N LEU A 54 4.50 9.34 3.62
CA LEU A 54 5.23 9.10 2.38
C LEU A 54 5.12 10.30 1.41
N ASN A 55 4.20 11.23 1.70
CA ASN A 55 3.85 12.38 0.88
C ASN A 55 3.42 11.94 -0.53
N CYS A 56 2.47 11.01 -0.59
CA CYS A 56 1.99 10.40 -1.83
C CYS A 56 0.47 10.23 -1.79
N ASP A 57 -0.15 10.01 -2.94
CA ASP A 57 -1.58 9.77 -3.04
C ASP A 57 -1.95 8.29 -2.78
N ILE A 58 -3.23 8.00 -2.57
CA ILE A 58 -3.74 6.64 -2.39
C ILE A 58 -3.55 5.82 -3.67
N ALA A 59 -3.66 6.45 -4.84
CA ALA A 59 -3.43 5.80 -6.14
C ALA A 59 -1.98 5.34 -6.34
N ASP A 60 -1.02 5.92 -5.63
CA ASP A 60 0.39 5.52 -5.68
C ASP A 60 0.72 4.34 -4.76
N ILE A 61 -0.14 4.00 -3.80
CA ILE A 61 0.11 2.93 -2.84
C ILE A 61 -0.81 1.71 -3.01
N ILE A 62 -1.96 1.89 -3.67
CA ILE A 62 -2.95 0.83 -3.94
C ILE A 62 -3.12 0.65 -5.45
N GLU A 63 -3.19 -0.59 -5.88
CA GLU A 63 -3.55 -0.97 -7.24
C GLU A 63 -4.68 -2.00 -7.19
N ILE A 64 -5.69 -1.86 -8.04
CA ILE A 64 -6.77 -2.83 -8.13
C ILE A 64 -6.46 -3.74 -9.31
N THR A 65 -5.98 -4.94 -9.04
CA THR A 65 -5.73 -5.95 -10.08
C THR A 65 -7.03 -6.72 -10.34
N GLY A 66 -7.80 -6.25 -11.31
CA GLY A 66 -8.71 -7.10 -12.07
C GLY A 66 -7.90 -7.82 -13.13
N ASP A 67 -8.27 -9.06 -13.47
CA ASP A 67 -7.96 -9.55 -14.80
C ASP A 67 -8.64 -8.57 -15.77
N THR A 68 -7.86 -7.63 -16.27
CA THR A 68 -8.23 -6.68 -17.31
C THR A 68 -6.94 -6.43 -18.08
N GLY A 69 -6.38 -7.54 -18.56
CA GLY A 69 -5.80 -7.54 -19.87
C GLY A 69 -6.91 -7.16 -20.84
N ASP A 70 -6.91 -5.90 -21.22
CA ASP A 70 -7.21 -5.48 -22.57
C ASP A 70 -6.67 -6.53 -23.58
N ASP A 71 -7.58 -7.33 -24.14
CA ASP A 71 -7.54 -7.74 -25.55
C ASP A 71 -8.99 -7.73 -26.05
N CYS A 72 -9.44 -6.55 -26.44
CA CYS A 72 -10.39 -6.44 -27.54
C CYS A 72 -9.82 -5.39 -28.50
N ASN A 73 -8.82 -5.81 -29.28
CA ASN A 73 -8.53 -5.17 -30.56
C ASN A 73 -9.52 -5.66 -31.63
#